data_AF-A0A937A4J5-F1
#
_entry.id   AF-A0A937A4J5-F1
#
_cell.length_a   1.000
_cell.length_b   1.000
_cell.length_c   1.000
_cell.angle_alpha   90.00
_cell.angle_beta   90.00
_cell.angle_gamma   90.00
#
_symmetry.space_group_name_H-M   'P 1'
#
loop_
_entity.id
_entity.type
_entity.pdbx_description
1 polymer ?
#
loop_
_entity_poly.entity_id
_entity_poly.type
_entity_poly.pdbx_seq_one_letter_code
_entity_poly.pdbx_strand_id
1 'polypeptide(L)' 'MMPEELVTPKKIQNNRKRVEKWLINNHKYINITAIEKEISAPKGLVQKFVKYDKKINDKWINPLYYVIKRFTSFTLR' A
#
# COMPACT_ATOMS: atom_id res chain seq x y z
N MET A 1 4.78 1.46 -21.89
CA MET A 1 5.85 0.81 -21.10
C MET A 1 6.36 1.85 -20.11
N MET A 2 6.10 1.68 -18.81
CA MET A 2 6.62 2.62 -17.80
C MET A 2 8.11 2.28 -17.56
N PRO A 3 9.01 3.28 -17.53
CA PRO A 3 10.43 3.02 -17.33
C PRO A 3 10.64 2.39 -15.95
N GLU A 4 11.39 1.29 -15.93
CA GLU A 4 11.86 0.63 -14.72
C GLU A 4 12.85 1.57 -14.01
N GLU A 5 12.32 2.57 -13.29
CA GLU A 5 13.12 3.34 -12.35
C GLU A 5 13.72 2.35 -11.35
N LEU A 6 15.04 2.20 -11.36
CA LEU A 6 15.82 1.45 -10.38
C LEU A 6 15.39 1.87 -8.96
N VAL A 7 14.51 1.08 -8.34
CA VAL A 7 13.97 1.40 -7.03
C VAL A 7 15.06 1.17 -6.00
N THR A 8 15.66 2.24 -5.49
CA THR A 8 16.68 2.12 -4.45
C THR A 8 16.08 1.52 -3.17
N PRO A 9 16.83 0.69 -2.40
CA PRO A 9 16.34 0.09 -1.15
C PRO A 9 15.78 1.13 -0.16
N LYS A 10 16.37 2.33 -0.13
CA LYS A 10 15.92 3.47 0.67
C LYS A 10 14.52 3.96 0.28
N LYS A 11 14.18 3.97 -1.01
CA LYS A 11 12.85 4.36 -1.53
C LYS A 11 11.79 3.34 -1.08
N ILE A 12 12.08 2.04 -1.16
CA ILE A 12 11.17 0.98 -0.70
C ILE A 12 10.90 1.12 0.80
N GLN A 13 11.94 1.35 1.61
CA GLN A 13 11.78 1.50 3.06
C GLN A 13 10.92 2.72 3.42
N ASN A 14 11.09 3.84 2.72
CA ASN A 14 10.25 5.02 2.90
C ASN A 14 8.80 4.76 2.49
N ASN A 15 8.57 4.09 1.35
CA ASN A 15 7.24 3.71 0.90
C ASN A 15 6.57 2.74 1.89
N ARG A 16 7.31 1.77 2.42
CA ARG A 16 6.83 0.82 3.44
C ARG A 16 6.27 1.56 4.65
N LYS A 17 7.06 2.46 5.25
CA LYS A 17 6.63 3.27 6.41
C LYS A 17 5.34 4.04 6.11
N ARG A 18 5.22 4.62 4.91
CA ARG A 18 4.02 5.36 4.49
C ARG A 18 2.80 4.46 4.32
N VAL A 19 2.97 3.32 3.63
CA VAL A 19 1.92 2.33 3.38
C VAL A 19 1.40 1.76 4.70
N GLU A 20 2.30 1.26 5.54
CA GLU A 20 1.95 0.62 6.81
C GLU A 20 1.22 1.59 7.75
N LYS A 21 1.75 2.82 7.92
CA LYS A 21 1.11 3.87 8.73
C LYS A 21 -0.29 4.21 8.20
N TRP A 22 -0.42 4.40 6.90
CA TRP A 22 -1.70 4.77 6.31
C TRP A 22 -2.73 3.65 6.45
N LEU A 23 -2.34 2.39 6.21
CA LEU A 23 -3.21 1.23 6.38
C LEU A 23 -3.70 1.09 7.83
N ILE A 24 -2.80 1.17 8.82
CA ILE A 24 -3.19 1.12 10.24
C ILE A 24 -4.23 2.19 10.57
N ASN A 25 -4.02 3.42 10.12
CA ASN A 25 -4.90 4.54 10.45
C ASN A 25 -6.24 4.52 9.69
N ASN A 26 -6.27 3.99 8.46
CA ASN A 26 -7.40 4.15 7.55
C ASN A 26 -8.18 2.87 7.25
N HIS A 27 -7.69 1.68 7.62
CA HIS A 27 -8.29 0.40 7.23
C HIS A 27 -9.77 0.25 7.60
N LYS A 28 -10.25 0.94 8.65
CA LYS A 28 -11.65 0.92 9.07
C LYS A 28 -12.59 1.72 8.16
N TYR A 29 -12.05 2.64 7.36
CA TYR A 29 -12.80 3.59 6.54
C TYR A 29 -12.75 3.26 5.04
N ILE A 30 -12.03 2.21 4.66
CA ILE A 30 -11.76 1.87 3.25
C ILE A 30 -12.14 0.42 2.95
N ASN A 31 -12.50 0.16 1.69
CA ASN A 31 -12.67 -1.21 1.21
C ASN A 31 -11.30 -1.83 0.88
N ILE A 32 -10.70 -2.50 1.87
CA ILE A 32 -9.39 -3.16 1.72
C ILE A 32 -9.38 -4.17 0.57
N THR A 33 -10.46 -4.93 0.38
CA THR A 33 -10.56 -5.92 -0.70
C THR A 33 -10.53 -5.26 -2.08
N ALA A 34 -11.06 -4.05 -2.22
CA ALA A 34 -10.95 -3.31 -3.48
C ALA A 34 -9.50 -2.90 -3.78
N ILE A 35 -8.74 -2.47 -2.77
CA ILE A 35 -7.31 -2.16 -2.92
C ILE A 35 -6.52 -3.40 -3.35
N GLU A 36 -6.79 -4.54 -2.72
CA GLU A 36 -6.11 -5.80 -3.07
C GLU A 36 -6.41 -6.21 -4.52
N LYS A 37 -7.65 -6.07 -4.98
CA LYS A 37 -8.04 -6.35 -6.37
C LYS A 37 -7.34 -5.42 -7.37
N GLU A 38 -7.27 -4.12 -7.07
CA GLU A 38 -6.65 -3.11 -7.94
C GLU A 38 -5.17 -3.43 -8.27
N ILE A 39 -4.45 -4.02 -7.31
CA ILE A 39 -3.04 -4.41 -7.50
C ILE A 39 -2.87 -5.90 -7.82
N SER A 40 -3.96 -6.63 -8.07
CA SER A 40 -3.94 -8.09 -8.26
C SER A 40 -3.25 -8.85 -7.13
N ALA A 41 -3.38 -8.36 -5.88
CA ALA A 41 -2.85 -9.02 -4.70
C ALA A 41 -3.76 -10.15 -4.21
N PRO A 42 -3.19 -11.16 -3.54
CA PRO A 42 -3.98 -12.19 -2.87
C PRO A 42 -4.96 -11.57 -1.87
N LYS A 43 -6.18 -12.08 -1.87
CA LYS A 43 -7.22 -11.67 -0.92
C LYS A 43 -6.73 -11.86 0.53
N GLY A 44 -6.92 -10.83 1.33
CA GLY A 44 -6.56 -10.81 2.74
C GLY A 44 -5.08 -10.52 3.02
N LEU A 45 -4.29 -10.11 2.02
CA LEU A 45 -2.93 -9.63 2.23
C LEU A 45 -2.86 -8.45 3.20
N VAL A 46 -3.64 -7.41 2.92
CA VAL A 46 -3.71 -6.19 3.75
C VAL A 46 -4.49 -6.48 5.02
N GLN A 47 -5.54 -7.31 4.95
CA GLN A 47 -6.29 -7.74 6.13
C GLN A 47 -5.38 -8.42 7.16
N LYS A 48 -4.50 -9.33 6.72
CA LYS A 48 -3.59 -10.04 7.61
C LYS A 48 -2.59 -9.10 8.27
N PHE A 49 -2.14 -8.08 7.54
CA PHE A 49 -1.30 -7.04 8.10
C PHE A 49 -2.03 -6.26 9.21
N VAL A 50 -3.20 -5.68 8.93
CA VAL A 50 -3.86 -4.80 9.91
C VAL A 50 -4.49 -5.53 11.09
N LYS A 51 -4.87 -6.81 10.95
CA LYS A 51 -5.52 -7.59 12.03
C LYS A 51 -4.56 -8.46 12.84
N TYR A 52 -3.51 -9.00 12.20
CA TYR A 52 -2.63 -10.01 12.81
C TYR A 52 -1.17 -9.57 12.82
N ASP A 53 -0.89 -8.30 12.51
CA ASP A 53 0.45 -7.73 12.41
C ASP A 53 1.37 -8.51 11.44
N LYS A 54 0.77 -9.17 10.44
CA LYS A 54 1.54 -9.97 9.48
C LYS A 54 2.24 -9.06 8.49
N LYS A 55 3.58 -9.12 8.46
CA LYS A 55 4.40 -8.32 7.53
C LYS A 55 3.97 -8.49 6.06
N ILE A 56 3.76 -7.36 5.38
CA ILE A 56 3.54 -7.30 3.93
C ILE A 56 4.86 -7.57 3.21
N ASN A 57 4.86 -8.43 2.19
CA ASN A 57 6.05 -8.69 1.36
C ASN A 57 6.43 -7.44 0.54
N ASP A 58 7.73 -7.15 0.42
CA ASP A 58 8.26 -5.97 -0.28
C ASP A 58 7.72 -5.79 -1.70
N LYS A 59 7.43 -6.88 -2.41
CA LYS A 59 6.86 -6.83 -3.77
C LYS A 59 5.52 -6.07 -3.84
N TRP A 60 4.79 -5.97 -2.73
CA TRP A 60 3.50 -5.28 -2.66
C TRP A 60 3.59 -3.84 -2.16
N ILE A 61 4.74 -3.42 -1.62
CA ILE A 61 4.87 -2.10 -1.01
C ILE A 61 4.70 -0.98 -2.04
N ASN A 62 5.37 -1.06 -3.18
CA ASN A 62 5.24 -0.04 -4.21
C ASN A 62 3.84 -0.01 -4.85
N PRO A 63 3.24 -1.15 -5.25
CA PRO A 63 1.85 -1.17 -5.72
C PRO A 63 0.87 -0.53 -4.72
N LEU A 64 0.94 -0.92 -3.44
CA LEU A 64 0.11 -0.34 -2.39
C LEU A 64 0.35 1.16 -2.25
N TYR A 65 1.62 1.60 -2.28
CA TYR A 65 1.97 3.02 -2.19
C TYR A 65 1.33 3.84 -3.32
N TYR A 66 1.36 3.35 -4.57
CA TYR A 66 0.75 4.05 -5.69
C TYR A 66 -0.77 4.17 -5.55
N VAL A 67 -1.44 3.10 -5.10
CA VAL A 67 -2.89 3.15 -4.85
C VAL A 67 -3.20 4.16 -3.75
N ILE A 68 -2.50 4.07 -2.61
CA ILE A 68 -2.70 4.97 -1.46
C ILE A 68 -2.44 6.43 -1.84
N LYS A 69 -1.40 6.70 -2.65
CA LYS A 69 -1.09 8.05 -3.11
C LYS A 69 -2.24 8.70 -3.87
N ARG A 70 -3.05 7.94 -4.62
CA ARG A 70 -4.26 8.45 -5.30
C ARG A 70 -5.35 8.88 -4.33
N PHE A 71 -5.47 8.21 -3.19
CA PHE A 71 -6.41 8.59 -2.13
C PHE A 71 -5.94 9.82 -1.35
N THR A 72 -4.64 9.97 -1.13
CA THR A 72 -4.08 11.07 -0.32
C THR A 72 -3.73 12.31 -1.12
N SER A 73 -3.66 12.23 -2.46
CA SER A 73 -3.44 13.40 -3.30
C SER A 73 -4.65 14.32 -3.39
N PHE A 74 -5.82 13.90 -2.90
CA PHE A 74 -6.99 14.76 -2.85
C PHE A 74 -6.83 15.78 -1.73
N THR A 75 -6.61 17.04 -2.11
CA THR A 75 -6.60 18.16 -1.18
C THR A 75 -7.95 18.83 -1.28
N LEU A 76 -8.78 18.75 -0.24
CA LEU A 76 -9.95 19.62 -0.13
C LEU A 76 -9.42 21.05 0.03
N ARG A 77 -9.55 21.85 -1.03
CA ARG A 77 -9.36 23.31 -0.96
C ARG A 77 -10.61 23.96 -0.42
#